data_AF-A0A2V9D4Q9-F1
#
_entry.id   AF-A0A2V9D4Q9-F1
#
_cell.length_a   1.000
_cell.length_b   1.000
_cell.length_c   1.000
_cell.angle_alpha   90.00
_cell.angle_beta   90.00
_cell.angle_gamma   90.00
#
_symmetry.space_group_name_H-M   'P 1'
#
loop_
_entity.id
_entity.type
_entity.pdbx_description
1 polymer ?
#
loop_
_entity_poly.entity_id
_entity_poly.type
_entity_poly.pdbx_seq_one_letter_code
_entity_poly.pdbx_strand_id
1 'polypeptide(L)'
;MRTHLACSIVTALSLAAVLTLSATPIFAQGQPEPAGVNPAGGGVPMRSLERLKVKSAGPAPRTADGKPDLSGLWGPEPNFMGDISNALKPGEKLPLQPWAVKVSRERLSKDDPEASCLPAGIPRQTPFPFKIIETPKLIVFLIEGNMHTYRQIFVDGSSHPKDLDPTWFGDSRGTWQGDTLVVDTIGFNDKFWFDGIGHPHTEKLHIVERYRRPDVGHLAYEVTIDDPGAYTRPFTMYGQSPLLQNTEIMEYFCSENNQDVAHVLGKGRPAKE
;
A
#
# COMPACT_ATOMS: atom_id res chain seq x y z
N MET A 1 -76.34 57.54 9.52
CA MET A 1 -75.10 56.84 9.11
C MET A 1 -74.35 56.44 10.38
N ARG A 2 -74.28 55.11 10.61
CA ARG A 2 -73.35 54.33 11.45
C ARG A 2 -73.08 54.77 12.90
N THR A 3 -73.66 54.15 13.94
CA THR A 3 -73.45 52.81 14.54
C THR A 3 -72.08 52.56 15.20
N HIS A 4 -72.12 52.45 16.55
CA HIS A 4 -71.41 51.49 17.43
C HIS A 4 -69.86 51.63 17.56
N LEU A 5 -69.17 51.32 18.68
CA LEU A 5 -69.47 50.61 19.93
C LEU A 5 -68.35 50.97 20.93
N ALA A 6 -68.66 51.06 22.23
CA ALA A 6 -67.67 51.06 23.33
C ALA A 6 -67.73 49.73 24.10
N CYS A 7 -66.69 49.47 24.91
CA CYS A 7 -66.43 48.35 25.84
C CYS A 7 -65.42 47.32 25.32
N SER A 8 -64.58 46.67 26.12
CA SER A 8 -64.10 46.86 27.51
C SER A 8 -63.06 45.76 27.71
N ILE A 9 -62.06 46.05 28.54
CA ILE A 9 -60.99 45.14 28.96
C ILE A 9 -61.59 43.96 29.74
N VAL A 10 -61.30 42.72 29.29
CA VAL A 10 -61.46 41.50 30.10
C VAL A 10 -60.23 40.63 29.92
N THR A 11 -59.42 40.59 30.98
CA THR A 11 -58.42 39.57 31.28
C THR A 11 -59.09 38.21 31.47
N ALA A 12 -58.66 37.19 30.73
CA ALA A 12 -58.99 35.79 31.01
C ALA A 12 -57.72 34.94 31.03
N LEU A 13 -57.44 34.40 32.22
CA LEU A 13 -56.44 33.42 32.54
C LEU A 13 -56.76 32.05 31.90
N SER A 14 -55.71 31.40 31.41
CA SER A 14 -55.38 29.99 31.61
C SER A 14 -56.39 28.89 31.19
N LEU A 15 -56.09 28.21 30.07
CA LEU A 15 -56.15 26.74 30.06
C LEU A 15 -55.00 26.19 29.21
N ALA A 16 -54.10 25.47 29.86
CA ALA A 16 -52.91 24.87 29.29
C ALA A 16 -53.28 23.67 28.40
N ALA A 17 -52.85 23.70 27.14
CA ALA A 17 -52.72 22.51 26.30
C ALA A 17 -51.25 22.37 25.91
N VAL A 18 -50.55 21.55 26.68
CA VAL A 18 -49.17 21.13 26.43
C VAL A 18 -49.18 20.23 25.19
N LEU A 19 -48.81 20.81 24.04
CA LEU A 19 -48.45 20.06 22.83
C LEU A 19 -46.92 20.08 22.74
N THR A 20 -46.29 19.15 23.44
CA THR A 20 -44.88 18.82 23.21
C THR A 20 -44.77 18.16 21.84
N LEU A 21 -44.39 18.93 20.82
CA LEU A 21 -43.87 18.38 19.58
C LEU A 21 -42.54 17.69 19.93
N SER A 22 -42.56 16.38 20.15
CA SER A 22 -41.36 15.56 20.10
C SER A 22 -40.87 15.55 18.66
N ALA A 23 -39.97 16.49 18.33
CA ALA A 23 -39.12 16.38 17.15
C ALA A 23 -38.19 15.19 17.37
N THR A 24 -38.61 14.02 16.92
CA THR A 24 -37.70 12.89 16.76
C THR A 24 -36.81 13.20 15.57
N PRO A 25 -35.48 13.29 15.73
CA PRO A 25 -34.59 13.28 14.57
C PRO A 25 -34.63 11.86 13.98
N ILE A 26 -35.55 11.65 13.04
CA ILE A 26 -35.51 10.50 12.13
C ILE A 26 -34.47 10.86 11.07
N PHE A 27 -33.19 10.71 11.40
CA PHE A 27 -32.07 10.43 10.48
C PHE A 27 -30.81 10.19 11.34
N ALA A 28 -30.86 9.12 12.11
CA ALA A 28 -29.67 8.40 12.57
C ALA A 28 -29.93 6.91 12.31
N GLN A 29 -30.19 6.57 11.03
CA GLN A 29 -30.02 5.19 10.60
C GLN A 29 -28.53 4.92 10.65
N GLY A 30 -28.14 4.05 11.58
CA GLY A 30 -26.76 3.77 11.94
C GLY A 30 -25.88 3.63 10.71
N GLN A 31 -24.86 4.48 10.63
CA GLN A 31 -23.62 4.01 10.03
C GLN A 31 -23.27 2.71 10.76
N PRO A 32 -22.90 1.63 10.04
CA PRO A 32 -22.29 0.49 10.71
C PRO A 32 -21.19 1.06 11.59
N GLU A 33 -21.20 0.73 12.89
CA GLU A 33 -20.02 1.00 13.71
C GLU A 33 -18.81 0.47 12.93
N PRO A 34 -17.73 1.27 12.78
CA PRO A 34 -16.52 0.73 12.20
C PRO A 34 -16.16 -0.50 13.01
N ALA A 35 -16.15 -1.67 12.37
CA ALA A 35 -15.78 -2.92 13.01
C ALA A 35 -14.49 -2.66 13.79
N GLY A 36 -14.57 -2.75 15.12
CA GLY A 36 -13.48 -2.36 16.00
C GLY A 36 -12.19 -3.02 15.52
N VAL A 37 -11.24 -2.20 15.07
CA VAL A 37 -9.89 -2.66 14.77
C VAL A 37 -9.38 -3.22 16.09
N ASN A 38 -9.16 -4.53 16.15
CA ASN A 38 -8.60 -5.15 17.34
C ASN A 38 -7.08 -4.91 17.27
N PRO A 39 -6.51 -3.91 17.97
CA PRO A 39 -5.09 -3.56 17.88
C PRO A 39 -4.26 -4.44 18.84
N ALA A 40 -4.86 -5.52 19.35
CA ALA A 40 -4.23 -6.39 20.33
C ALA A 40 -3.05 -7.10 19.68
N GLY A 41 -1.86 -6.63 20.03
CA GLY A 41 -0.56 -7.00 19.49
C GLY A 41 -0.40 -8.51 19.30
N GLY A 42 -0.15 -8.86 18.05
CA GLY A 42 0.10 -10.23 17.61
C GLY A 42 -0.05 -10.27 16.10
N GLY A 43 1.06 -10.05 15.39
CA GLY A 43 1.19 -10.14 13.93
C GLY A 43 0.20 -11.15 13.35
N VAL A 44 -0.69 -10.74 12.44
CA VAL A 44 -1.71 -11.65 11.89
C VAL A 44 -0.94 -12.65 11.01
N PRO A 45 -0.91 -13.95 11.34
CA PRO A 45 -0.21 -14.91 10.50
C PRO A 45 -0.68 -14.82 9.04
N MET A 46 0.20 -15.01 8.06
CA MET A 46 -0.16 -14.88 6.64
C MET A 46 -1.38 -15.74 6.25
N ARG A 47 -1.54 -16.93 6.86
CA ARG A 47 -2.71 -17.81 6.66
C ARG A 47 -4.04 -17.21 7.13
N SER A 48 -4.02 -16.26 8.06
CA SER A 48 -5.21 -15.53 8.50
C SER A 48 -5.58 -14.37 7.58
N LEU A 49 -4.64 -13.85 6.77
CA LEU A 49 -4.91 -12.74 5.84
C LEU A 49 -6.00 -13.12 4.82
N GLU A 50 -6.07 -14.39 4.41
CA GLU A 50 -7.14 -14.91 3.54
C GLU A 50 -8.55 -14.62 4.07
N ARG A 51 -8.74 -14.68 5.40
CA ARG A 51 -10.05 -14.42 6.02
C ARG A 51 -10.38 -12.93 6.12
N LEU A 52 -9.36 -12.08 6.00
CA LEU A 52 -9.46 -10.63 6.10
C LEU A 52 -9.63 -9.96 4.74
N LYS A 53 -9.43 -10.70 3.65
CA LYS A 53 -9.67 -10.21 2.28
C LYS A 53 -11.11 -9.77 2.12
N VAL A 54 -11.30 -8.59 1.53
CA VAL A 54 -12.62 -8.09 1.17
C VAL A 54 -13.24 -8.98 0.10
N LYS A 55 -14.43 -9.53 0.38
CA LYS A 55 -15.18 -10.41 -0.55
C LYS A 55 -16.16 -9.63 -1.45
N SER A 56 -15.88 -8.36 -1.71
CA SER A 56 -16.85 -7.42 -2.26
C SER A 56 -16.77 -7.28 -3.78
N ALA A 57 -17.94 -7.14 -4.41
CA ALA A 57 -18.12 -6.69 -5.78
C ALA A 57 -18.57 -5.22 -5.75
N GLY A 58 -17.78 -4.31 -6.31
CA GLY A 58 -18.12 -2.90 -6.37
C GLY A 58 -17.03 -2.05 -7.02
N PRO A 59 -17.38 -0.86 -7.55
CA PRO A 59 -16.41 0.02 -8.17
C PRO A 59 -15.37 0.50 -7.13
N ALA A 60 -14.18 0.84 -7.61
CA ALA A 60 -13.17 1.46 -6.77
C ALA A 60 -13.67 2.78 -6.16
N PRO A 61 -13.43 3.03 -4.86
CA PRO A 61 -13.71 4.32 -4.24
C PRO A 61 -12.93 5.42 -4.96
N ARG A 62 -13.47 6.64 -4.91
CA ARG A 62 -12.91 7.81 -5.58
C ARG A 62 -12.59 8.90 -4.58
N THR A 63 -11.48 9.59 -4.80
CA THR A 63 -11.11 10.82 -4.12
C THR A 63 -12.04 11.97 -4.53
N ALA A 64 -11.96 13.10 -3.82
CA ALA A 64 -12.78 14.28 -4.11
C ALA A 64 -12.56 14.86 -5.52
N ASP A 65 -11.37 14.67 -6.10
CA ASP A 65 -11.01 15.05 -7.48
C ASP A 65 -11.28 13.94 -8.51
N GLY A 66 -11.95 12.86 -8.11
CA GLY A 66 -12.46 11.81 -8.99
C GLY A 66 -11.44 10.72 -9.37
N LYS A 67 -10.22 10.77 -8.84
CA LYS A 67 -9.22 9.72 -9.02
C LYS A 67 -9.57 8.48 -8.20
N PRO A 68 -9.14 7.27 -8.60
CA PRO A 68 -9.23 6.11 -7.72
C PRO A 68 -8.51 6.39 -6.40
N ASP A 69 -9.20 6.24 -5.28
CA ASP A 69 -8.59 6.31 -3.96
C ASP A 69 -7.81 5.01 -3.72
N LEU A 70 -6.49 5.10 -3.57
CA LEU A 70 -5.65 3.91 -3.32
C LEU A 70 -5.52 3.59 -1.83
N SER A 71 -6.10 4.41 -0.95
CA SER A 71 -6.01 4.25 0.50
C SER A 71 -6.61 2.92 0.96
N GLY A 72 -5.92 2.29 1.91
CA GLY A 72 -6.32 1.01 2.45
C GLY A 72 -5.14 0.22 3.01
N LEU A 73 -5.47 -0.85 3.73
CA LEU A 73 -4.51 -1.86 4.15
C LEU A 73 -4.53 -3.01 3.14
N TRP A 74 -3.39 -3.31 2.56
CA TRP A 74 -3.24 -4.24 1.44
C TRP A 74 -2.40 -5.43 1.86
N GLY A 75 -2.80 -6.62 1.43
CA GLY A 75 -2.04 -7.84 1.62
C GLY A 75 -0.82 -7.90 0.70
N PRO A 76 0.19 -8.70 1.06
CA PRO A 76 1.36 -8.91 0.23
C PRO A 76 1.02 -9.69 -1.04
N GLU A 77 1.83 -9.51 -2.07
CA GLU A 77 1.87 -10.29 -3.30
C GLU A 77 3.05 -11.25 -3.26
N PRO A 78 2.81 -12.56 -3.11
CA PRO A 78 3.86 -13.56 -2.96
C PRO A 78 4.90 -13.59 -4.09
N ASN A 79 4.51 -13.23 -5.31
CA ASN A 79 5.41 -13.24 -6.47
C ASN A 79 6.51 -12.16 -6.41
N PHE A 80 6.37 -11.17 -5.52
CA PHE A 80 7.35 -10.09 -5.31
C PHE A 80 8.25 -10.31 -4.09
N MET A 81 8.21 -11.50 -3.48
CA MET A 81 8.96 -11.77 -2.24
C MET A 81 10.13 -12.72 -2.49
N GLY A 82 9.83 -13.93 -2.96
CA GLY A 82 10.78 -15.03 -3.01
C GLY A 82 11.63 -15.06 -4.27
N ASP A 83 10.99 -14.89 -5.43
CA ASP A 83 11.62 -14.92 -6.75
C ASP A 83 10.74 -14.12 -7.73
N ILE A 84 11.24 -12.95 -8.15
CA ILE A 84 10.52 -12.00 -9.00
C ILE A 84 10.24 -12.54 -10.40
N SER A 85 10.91 -13.61 -10.83
CA SER A 85 10.61 -14.24 -12.12
C SER A 85 9.17 -14.78 -12.18
N ASN A 86 8.56 -15.08 -11.02
CA ASN A 86 7.16 -15.51 -10.93
C ASN A 86 6.17 -14.37 -11.20
N ALA A 87 6.62 -13.11 -11.15
CA ALA A 87 5.80 -11.94 -11.49
C ALA A 87 5.87 -11.58 -12.99
N LEU A 88 6.67 -12.30 -13.79
CA LEU A 88 6.72 -12.09 -15.24
C LEU A 88 5.52 -12.73 -15.95
N LYS A 89 5.33 -12.38 -17.22
CA LYS A 89 4.37 -13.11 -18.07
C LYS A 89 4.80 -14.56 -18.27
N PRO A 90 3.86 -15.49 -18.45
CA PRO A 90 4.18 -16.89 -18.72
C PRO A 90 5.18 -17.05 -19.88
N GLY A 91 6.29 -17.74 -19.61
CA GLY A 91 7.34 -18.01 -20.59
C GLY A 91 8.42 -16.93 -20.71
N GLU A 92 8.28 -15.77 -20.06
CA GLU A 92 9.35 -14.79 -19.98
C GLU A 92 10.42 -15.20 -18.96
N LYS A 93 11.67 -14.80 -19.21
CA LYS A 93 12.80 -14.99 -18.31
C LYS A 93 13.43 -13.64 -18.00
N LEU A 94 14.03 -13.52 -16.81
CA LEU A 94 14.73 -12.31 -16.41
C LEU A 94 15.92 -12.05 -17.37
N PRO A 95 16.03 -10.86 -17.96
CA PRO A 95 17.06 -10.53 -18.94
C PRO A 95 18.39 -10.15 -18.26
N LEU A 96 18.84 -10.94 -17.28
CA LEU A 96 20.04 -10.66 -16.48
C LEU A 96 21.31 -10.63 -17.33
N GLN A 97 22.24 -9.74 -16.99
CA GLN A 97 23.60 -9.80 -17.51
C GLN A 97 24.38 -11.00 -16.92
N PRO A 98 25.43 -11.49 -17.60
CA PRO A 98 26.19 -12.65 -17.14
C PRO A 98 26.73 -12.52 -15.71
N TRP A 99 27.20 -11.33 -15.32
CA TRP A 99 27.68 -11.08 -13.97
C TRP A 99 26.53 -11.14 -12.93
N ALA A 100 25.35 -10.63 -13.28
CA ALA A 100 24.18 -10.63 -12.41
C ALA A 100 23.65 -12.05 -12.18
N VAL A 101 23.67 -12.91 -13.22
CA VAL A 101 23.39 -14.35 -13.10
C VAL A 101 24.38 -15.03 -12.16
N LYS A 102 25.67 -14.70 -12.27
CA LYS A 102 26.70 -15.28 -11.40
C LYS A 102 26.47 -14.88 -9.94
N VAL A 103 26.27 -13.59 -9.68
CA VAL A 103 26.05 -13.06 -8.33
C VAL A 103 24.79 -13.65 -7.69
N SER A 104 23.67 -13.75 -8.41
CA SER A 104 22.44 -14.33 -7.85
C SER A 104 22.59 -15.82 -7.47
N ARG A 105 23.46 -16.57 -8.16
CA ARG A 105 23.74 -17.98 -7.83
C ARG A 105 24.67 -18.17 -6.64
N GLU A 106 25.51 -17.18 -6.38
CA GLU A 106 26.53 -17.20 -5.32
C GLU A 106 26.02 -16.64 -3.99
N ARG A 107 25.04 -15.73 -4.04
CA ARG A 107 24.40 -15.13 -2.85
C ARG A 107 23.78 -16.19 -1.94
N LEU A 108 23.96 -16.01 -0.64
CA LEU A 108 23.39 -16.84 0.41
C LEU A 108 22.35 -16.03 1.19
N SER A 109 21.36 -16.69 1.79
CA SER A 109 20.30 -16.01 2.54
C SER A 109 20.86 -15.15 3.68
N LYS A 110 21.97 -15.58 4.30
CA LYS A 110 22.64 -14.82 5.38
C LYS A 110 23.22 -13.48 4.92
N ASP A 111 23.43 -13.32 3.61
CA ASP A 111 23.98 -12.11 3.02
C ASP A 111 22.87 -11.17 2.52
N ASP A 112 21.60 -11.59 2.65
CA ASP A 112 20.43 -10.77 2.32
C ASP A 112 20.34 -9.59 3.29
N PRO A 113 20.34 -8.34 2.79
CA PRO A 113 20.16 -7.14 3.63
C PRO A 113 18.90 -7.21 4.49
N GLU A 114 17.80 -7.76 3.97
CA GLU A 114 16.55 -7.88 4.72
C GLU A 114 16.70 -8.84 5.91
N ALA A 115 17.55 -9.88 5.81
CA ALA A 115 17.83 -10.78 6.93
C ALA A 115 18.58 -10.09 8.09
N SER A 116 19.26 -8.98 7.79
CA SER A 116 19.89 -8.09 8.78
C SER A 116 19.02 -6.90 9.15
N CYS A 117 17.71 -6.97 8.91
CA CYS A 117 16.76 -5.91 9.18
C CYS A 117 17.02 -4.61 8.38
N LEU A 118 17.72 -4.66 7.24
CA LEU A 118 17.89 -3.50 6.38
C LEU A 118 16.71 -3.35 5.39
N PRO A 119 16.44 -2.13 4.88
CA PRO A 119 15.39 -1.90 3.91
C PRO A 119 15.44 -2.83 2.69
N ALA A 120 14.30 -3.40 2.30
CA ALA A 120 14.19 -4.26 1.13
C ALA A 120 14.20 -3.47 -0.19
N GLY A 121 14.04 -2.15 -0.13
CA GLY A 121 13.85 -1.30 -1.31
C GLY A 121 12.56 -1.64 -2.06
N ILE A 122 12.54 -1.38 -3.36
CA ILE A 122 11.46 -1.79 -4.27
C ILE A 122 12.03 -2.55 -5.46
N PRO A 123 11.32 -3.56 -5.98
CA PRO A 123 9.90 -3.86 -5.75
C PRO A 123 9.63 -4.98 -4.75
N ARG A 124 10.66 -5.42 -4.02
CA ARG A 124 10.56 -6.52 -3.06
C ARG A 124 9.49 -6.22 -2.01
N GLN A 125 8.58 -7.16 -1.79
CA GLN A 125 7.59 -7.10 -0.73
C GLN A 125 7.97 -8.00 0.44
N THR A 126 7.37 -7.71 1.60
CA THR A 126 7.51 -8.49 2.83
C THR A 126 6.32 -9.46 2.97
N PRO A 127 6.38 -10.48 3.84
CA PRO A 127 5.24 -11.36 4.11
C PRO A 127 4.08 -10.68 4.86
N PHE A 128 4.20 -9.40 5.19
CA PHE A 128 3.27 -8.64 6.01
C PHE A 128 2.49 -7.61 5.17
N PRO A 129 1.33 -7.13 5.67
CA PRO A 129 0.58 -6.07 5.02
C PRO A 129 1.35 -4.76 4.82
N PHE A 130 0.86 -3.92 3.92
CA PHE A 130 1.26 -2.53 3.79
C PHE A 130 0.02 -1.63 3.70
N LYS A 131 0.13 -0.40 4.18
CA LYS A 131 -0.97 0.57 4.20
C LYS A 131 -0.63 1.73 3.28
N ILE A 132 -1.57 2.07 2.43
CA ILE A 132 -1.51 3.28 1.62
C ILE A 132 -2.34 4.36 2.31
N ILE A 133 -1.72 5.53 2.47
CA ILE A 133 -2.36 6.77 2.90
C ILE A 133 -2.21 7.77 1.77
N GLU A 134 -3.32 8.26 1.24
CA GLU A 134 -3.34 9.23 0.15
C GLU A 134 -3.75 10.61 0.65
N THR A 135 -3.02 11.63 0.20
CA THR A 135 -3.36 13.04 0.33
C THR A 135 -3.27 13.69 -1.05
N PRO A 136 -3.79 14.91 -1.26
CA PRO A 136 -3.74 15.56 -2.57
C PRO A 136 -2.34 15.79 -3.16
N LYS A 137 -1.27 15.68 -2.35
CA LYS A 137 0.12 15.97 -2.76
C LYS A 137 1.13 14.87 -2.44
N LEU A 138 0.74 13.89 -1.63
CA LEU A 138 1.63 12.86 -1.14
C LEU A 138 0.86 11.56 -0.94
N ILE A 139 1.42 10.47 -1.44
CA ILE A 139 1.00 9.11 -1.11
C ILE A 139 2.11 8.48 -0.26
N VAL A 140 1.71 7.88 0.86
CA VAL A 140 2.62 7.21 1.78
C VAL A 140 2.27 5.72 1.83
N PHE A 141 3.28 4.90 1.61
CA PHE A 141 3.21 3.46 1.88
C PHE A 141 3.87 3.23 3.25
N LEU A 142 3.10 2.75 4.21
CA LEU A 142 3.59 2.23 5.48
C LEU A 142 3.73 0.72 5.34
N ILE A 143 4.90 0.18 5.64
CA ILE A 143 5.20 -1.24 5.43
C ILE A 143 5.34 -1.87 6.83
N GLU A 144 4.48 -2.85 7.15
CA GLU A 144 4.51 -3.53 8.45
C GLU A 144 5.82 -4.30 8.62
N GLY A 145 6.18 -5.10 7.62
CA GLY A 145 7.47 -5.77 7.57
C GLY A 145 8.62 -4.79 7.35
N ASN A 146 9.84 -5.28 7.52
CA ASN A 146 11.04 -4.52 7.18
C ASN A 146 11.19 -3.21 7.99
N MET A 147 11.36 -3.37 9.31
CA MET A 147 11.63 -2.30 10.30
C MET A 147 10.71 -1.06 10.22
N HIS A 148 9.40 -1.24 10.02
CA HIS A 148 8.46 -0.11 9.92
C HIS A 148 8.91 0.97 8.95
N THR A 149 9.43 0.54 7.80
CA THR A 149 9.84 1.47 6.77
C THR A 149 8.62 2.12 6.12
N TYR A 150 8.86 3.28 5.53
CA TYR A 150 7.87 3.98 4.74
C TYR A 150 8.47 4.40 3.41
N ARG A 151 7.61 4.50 2.40
CA ARG A 151 7.94 5.09 1.11
C ARG A 151 7.02 6.27 0.86
N GLN A 152 7.58 7.34 0.33
CA GLN A 152 6.87 8.54 -0.06
C GLN A 152 6.83 8.66 -1.57
N ILE A 153 5.65 8.96 -2.11
CA ILE A 153 5.43 9.22 -3.53
C ILE A 153 4.80 10.60 -3.64
N PHE A 154 5.57 11.56 -4.16
CA PHE A 154 5.10 12.93 -4.34
C PHE A 154 4.22 13.02 -5.59
N VAL A 155 2.98 13.47 -5.42
CA VAL A 155 1.99 13.64 -6.50
C VAL A 155 1.62 15.11 -6.71
N ASP A 156 2.50 16.02 -6.27
CA ASP A 156 2.33 17.48 -6.33
C ASP A 156 2.79 18.11 -7.65
N GLY A 157 3.22 17.29 -8.62
CA GLY A 157 3.70 17.73 -9.93
C GLY A 157 5.16 18.20 -9.94
N SER A 158 5.90 18.03 -8.84
CA SER A 158 7.34 18.30 -8.81
C SER A 158 8.14 17.29 -9.64
N SER A 159 9.24 17.76 -10.21
CA SER A 159 10.22 16.89 -10.88
C SER A 159 11.19 16.29 -9.86
N HIS A 160 11.91 15.24 -10.26
CA HIS A 160 13.04 14.74 -9.48
C HIS A 160 14.08 15.85 -9.24
N PRO A 161 14.72 15.87 -8.06
CA PRO A 161 15.92 16.67 -7.82
C PRO A 161 17.03 16.31 -8.81
N LYS A 162 17.87 17.30 -9.16
CA LYS A 162 19.00 17.08 -10.09
C LYS A 162 20.18 16.36 -9.43
N ASP A 163 20.29 16.49 -8.12
CA ASP A 163 21.35 15.92 -7.30
C ASP A 163 20.69 15.15 -6.16
N LEU A 164 20.88 13.83 -6.18
CA LEU A 164 20.21 12.88 -5.29
C LEU A 164 21.28 12.06 -4.58
N ASP A 165 21.22 12.03 -3.26
CA ASP A 165 21.93 11.02 -2.47
C ASP A 165 21.23 9.66 -2.67
N PRO A 166 21.94 8.60 -3.08
CA PRO A 166 21.33 7.28 -3.28
C PRO A 166 20.71 6.71 -2.01
N THR A 167 19.42 6.34 -2.07
CA THR A 167 18.69 5.77 -0.93
C THR A 167 18.10 4.39 -1.26
N TRP A 168 17.53 3.72 -0.26
CA TRP A 168 16.95 2.38 -0.44
C TRP A 168 15.64 2.39 -1.23
N PHE A 169 14.86 3.46 -1.12
CA PHE A 169 13.55 3.60 -1.78
C PHE A 169 13.55 4.60 -2.95
N GLY A 170 14.67 5.29 -3.17
CA GLY A 170 14.78 6.31 -4.20
C GLY A 170 13.89 7.53 -3.97
N ASP A 171 13.82 8.38 -4.98
CA ASP A 171 12.92 9.52 -5.07
C ASP A 171 11.77 9.19 -6.01
N SER A 172 10.53 9.13 -5.50
CA SER A 172 9.35 8.72 -6.29
C SER A 172 8.43 9.89 -6.64
N ARG A 173 8.08 10.02 -7.92
CA ARG A 173 7.18 11.05 -8.46
C ARG A 173 6.00 10.39 -9.15
N GLY A 174 4.79 10.72 -8.70
CA GLY A 174 3.56 10.15 -9.22
C GLY A 174 2.77 11.12 -10.10
N THR A 175 2.16 10.59 -11.16
CA THR A 175 1.22 11.34 -12.01
C THR A 175 0.06 10.43 -12.42
N TRP A 176 -1.16 10.97 -12.35
CA TRP A 176 -2.36 10.26 -12.78
C TRP A 176 -2.53 10.29 -14.30
N GLN A 177 -2.58 9.11 -14.93
CA GLN A 177 -2.95 8.89 -16.32
C GLN A 177 -4.32 8.20 -16.37
N GLY A 178 -5.40 8.99 -16.48
CA GLY A 178 -6.75 8.49 -16.26
C GLY A 178 -6.89 7.94 -14.84
N ASP A 179 -7.25 6.65 -14.73
CA ASP A 179 -7.42 5.89 -13.49
C ASP A 179 -6.15 5.11 -13.08
N THR A 180 -5.01 5.40 -13.69
CA THR A 180 -3.73 4.77 -13.36
C THR A 180 -2.79 5.79 -12.73
N LEU A 181 -2.31 5.53 -11.52
CA LEU A 181 -1.20 6.28 -10.95
C LEU A 181 0.09 5.72 -11.55
N VAL A 182 0.83 6.54 -12.28
CA VAL A 182 2.14 6.19 -12.82
C VAL A 182 3.19 6.82 -11.93
N VAL A 183 4.11 6.02 -11.41
CA VAL A 183 5.15 6.44 -10.49
C VAL A 183 6.51 6.20 -11.14
N ASP A 184 7.27 7.28 -11.27
CA ASP A 184 8.66 7.27 -11.73
C ASP A 184 9.58 7.33 -10.51
N THR A 185 10.56 6.43 -10.41
CA THR A 185 11.49 6.40 -9.28
C THR A 185 12.93 6.21 -9.74
N ILE A 186 13.81 7.08 -9.24
CA ILE A 186 15.27 7.07 -9.47
C ILE A 186 16.03 7.30 -8.16
N GLY A 187 17.36 7.31 -8.20
CA GLY A 187 18.18 7.66 -7.03
C GLY A 187 18.29 6.54 -6.00
N PHE A 188 18.32 5.29 -6.47
CA PHE A 188 18.55 4.13 -5.62
C PHE A 188 20.05 3.94 -5.33
N ASN A 189 20.37 3.51 -4.11
CA ASN A 189 21.65 2.83 -3.86
C ASN A 189 21.64 1.42 -4.48
N ASP A 190 22.70 0.63 -4.32
CA ASP A 190 22.84 -0.73 -4.85
C ASP A 190 22.82 -1.82 -3.75
N LYS A 191 22.25 -1.48 -2.58
CA LYS A 191 22.44 -2.24 -1.35
C LYS A 191 21.35 -3.26 -1.03
N PHE A 192 20.27 -3.32 -1.81
CA PHE A 192 19.18 -4.28 -1.61
C PHE A 192 19.09 -5.28 -2.76
N TRP A 193 18.29 -6.32 -2.56
CA TRP A 193 18.02 -7.35 -3.55
C TRP A 193 16.54 -7.32 -3.89
N PHE A 194 16.18 -7.56 -5.16
CA PHE A 194 14.77 -7.54 -5.55
C PHE A 194 13.93 -8.68 -4.97
N ASP A 195 14.56 -9.72 -4.44
CA ASP A 195 13.90 -10.88 -3.84
C ASP A 195 14.87 -11.73 -3.00
N GLY A 196 14.33 -12.80 -2.42
CA GLY A 196 15.08 -13.82 -1.70
C GLY A 196 15.98 -14.74 -2.56
N ILE A 197 15.95 -14.64 -3.89
CA ILE A 197 16.97 -15.29 -4.76
C ILE A 197 18.26 -14.46 -4.75
N GLY A 198 18.14 -13.15 -4.54
CA GLY A 198 19.27 -12.25 -4.62
C GLY A 198 19.50 -11.73 -6.03
N HIS A 199 18.44 -11.45 -6.78
CA HIS A 199 18.59 -10.69 -8.03
C HIS A 199 19.15 -9.28 -7.75
N PRO A 200 20.30 -8.91 -8.35
CA PRO A 200 20.96 -7.62 -8.09
C PRO A 200 20.39 -6.50 -8.97
N HIS A 201 20.69 -5.27 -8.55
CA HIS A 201 20.58 -4.07 -9.36
C HIS A 201 21.82 -3.19 -9.13
N THR A 202 21.88 -2.06 -9.82
CA THR A 202 22.92 -1.04 -9.71
C THR A 202 22.31 0.32 -9.39
N GLU A 203 23.14 1.32 -9.15
CA GLU A 203 22.68 2.72 -8.98
C GLU A 203 22.11 3.33 -10.27
N LYS A 204 22.18 2.62 -11.42
CA LYS A 204 21.51 3.02 -12.67
C LYS A 204 20.04 2.61 -12.72
N LEU A 205 19.53 2.01 -11.64
CA LEU A 205 18.16 1.56 -11.55
C LEU A 205 17.17 2.71 -11.72
N HIS A 206 16.26 2.52 -12.66
CA HIS A 206 15.06 3.31 -12.88
C HIS A 206 13.85 2.38 -12.82
N ILE A 207 12.86 2.75 -12.01
CA ILE A 207 11.64 1.97 -11.86
C ILE A 207 10.45 2.82 -12.28
N VAL A 208 9.60 2.26 -13.14
CA VAL A 208 8.28 2.83 -13.46
C VAL A 208 7.20 1.88 -12.98
N GLU A 209 6.41 2.31 -12.01
CA GLU A 209 5.26 1.57 -11.50
C GLU A 209 3.96 2.14 -12.03
N ARG A 210 2.96 1.27 -12.24
CA ARG A 210 1.61 1.65 -12.65
C ARG A 210 0.62 1.01 -11.70
N TYR A 211 0.01 1.80 -10.83
CA TYR A 211 -1.00 1.33 -9.89
C TYR A 211 -2.41 1.59 -10.41
N ARG A 212 -3.29 0.60 -10.30
CA ARG A 212 -4.73 0.70 -10.57
C ARG A 212 -5.51 0.03 -9.46
N ARG A 213 -6.66 0.60 -9.13
CA ARG A 213 -7.66 -0.04 -8.27
C ARG A 213 -8.87 -0.39 -9.15
N PRO A 214 -8.91 -1.59 -9.77
CA PRO A 214 -10.00 -1.95 -10.68
C PRO A 214 -11.35 -2.08 -9.99
N ASP A 215 -11.34 -2.49 -8.72
CA ASP A 215 -12.53 -2.65 -7.88
C ASP A 215 -12.19 -2.27 -6.43
N VAL A 216 -13.18 -2.32 -5.54
CA VAL A 216 -12.99 -1.96 -4.13
C VAL A 216 -11.95 -2.83 -3.42
N GLY A 217 -11.75 -4.07 -3.84
CA GLY A 217 -11.01 -5.11 -3.13
C GLY A 217 -9.61 -5.40 -3.65
N HIS A 218 -9.19 -4.83 -4.79
CA HIS A 218 -7.91 -5.15 -5.41
C HIS A 218 -7.11 -3.92 -5.79
N LEU A 219 -5.80 -3.97 -5.51
CA LEU A 219 -4.79 -3.05 -6.02
C LEU A 219 -3.93 -3.82 -7.02
N ALA A 220 -4.10 -3.55 -8.30
CA ALA A 220 -3.30 -4.12 -9.38
C ALA A 220 -2.11 -3.20 -9.67
N TYR A 221 -0.95 -3.79 -9.94
CA TYR A 221 0.22 -3.01 -10.30
C TYR A 221 1.13 -3.70 -11.30
N GLU A 222 1.76 -2.86 -12.12
CA GLU A 222 2.78 -3.23 -13.09
C GLU A 222 4.07 -2.52 -12.68
N VAL A 223 5.19 -3.24 -12.65
CA VAL A 223 6.50 -2.69 -12.29
C VAL A 223 7.46 -2.93 -13.43
N THR A 224 7.88 -1.87 -14.10
CA THR A 224 8.93 -1.92 -15.11
C THR A 224 10.27 -1.58 -14.48
N ILE A 225 11.22 -2.50 -14.63
CA ILE A 225 12.61 -2.34 -14.19
C ILE A 225 13.45 -1.98 -15.41
N ASP A 226 14.14 -0.85 -15.35
CA ASP A 226 15.18 -0.45 -16.30
C ASP A 226 16.50 -0.24 -15.52
N ASP A 227 17.42 -1.18 -15.69
CA ASP A 227 18.77 -1.09 -15.12
C ASP A 227 19.76 -1.70 -16.12
N PRO A 228 20.36 -0.88 -17.00
CA PRO A 228 21.31 -1.35 -18.01
C PRO A 228 22.64 -1.80 -17.40
N GLY A 229 22.84 -1.67 -16.08
CA GLY A 229 23.99 -2.21 -15.36
C GLY A 229 23.84 -3.69 -15.03
N ALA A 230 22.65 -4.14 -14.63
CA ALA A 230 22.38 -5.52 -14.23
C ALA A 230 21.55 -6.34 -15.24
N TYR A 231 20.83 -5.68 -16.14
CA TYR A 231 19.93 -6.30 -17.10
C TYR A 231 20.27 -5.89 -18.54
N THR A 232 19.92 -6.73 -19.50
CA THR A 232 20.22 -6.55 -20.94
C THR A 232 19.14 -5.76 -21.67
N ARG A 233 17.95 -5.65 -21.07
CA ARG A 233 16.81 -4.83 -21.54
C ARG A 233 15.84 -4.59 -20.37
N PRO A 234 14.98 -3.58 -20.44
CA PRO A 234 13.87 -3.44 -19.51
C PRO A 234 12.94 -4.66 -19.52
N PHE A 235 12.31 -4.92 -18.38
CA PHE A 235 11.29 -5.96 -18.22
C PHE A 235 10.20 -5.50 -17.27
N THR A 236 9.02 -6.10 -17.37
CA THR A 236 7.85 -5.72 -16.58
C THR A 236 7.31 -6.90 -15.79
N MET A 237 6.98 -6.64 -14.55
CA MET A 237 6.40 -7.58 -13.60
C MET A 237 4.96 -7.15 -13.26
N TYR A 238 4.14 -8.12 -12.86
CA TYR A 238 2.71 -7.94 -12.65
C TYR A 238 2.30 -8.54 -11.31
N GLY A 239 1.51 -7.81 -10.53
CA GLY A 239 1.03 -8.25 -9.23
C GLY A 239 -0.33 -7.68 -8.88
N GLN A 240 -0.97 -8.28 -7.88
CA GLN A 240 -2.21 -7.78 -7.33
C GLN A 240 -2.32 -8.03 -5.83
N SER A 241 -2.47 -6.95 -5.07
CA SER A 241 -2.69 -7.01 -3.62
C SER A 241 -4.18 -6.94 -3.28
N PRO A 242 -4.69 -7.84 -2.41
CA PRO A 242 -6.07 -7.76 -1.93
C PRO A 242 -6.19 -6.75 -0.78
N LEU A 243 -7.32 -6.04 -0.71
CA LEU A 243 -7.66 -5.19 0.42
C LEU A 243 -7.98 -6.06 1.64
N LEU A 244 -7.45 -5.67 2.79
CA LEU A 244 -7.68 -6.29 4.08
C LEU A 244 -8.64 -5.43 4.92
N GLN A 245 -9.56 -6.09 5.62
CA GLN A 245 -10.53 -5.48 6.53
C GLN A 245 -10.41 -6.06 7.94
N ASN A 246 -10.93 -5.32 8.92
CA ASN A 246 -11.00 -5.73 10.33
C ASN A 246 -9.62 -6.02 10.96
N THR A 247 -8.59 -5.33 10.49
CA THR A 247 -7.21 -5.41 10.98
C THR A 247 -6.47 -4.11 10.67
N GLU A 248 -5.25 -3.98 11.18
CA GLU A 248 -4.39 -2.80 11.02
C GLU A 248 -2.93 -3.23 11.02
N ILE A 249 -2.04 -2.37 10.49
CA ILE A 249 -0.59 -2.56 10.64
C ILE A 249 -0.24 -2.71 12.12
N MET A 250 0.64 -3.66 12.41
CA MET A 250 1.17 -3.87 13.75
C MET A 250 2.63 -3.49 13.90
N GLU A 251 3.04 -3.38 15.17
CA GLU A 251 4.44 -3.24 15.49
C GLU A 251 5.22 -4.52 15.17
N TYR A 252 6.32 -4.39 14.42
CA TYR A 252 7.19 -5.47 13.99
C TYR A 252 8.66 -5.03 13.90
N PHE A 253 9.51 -5.71 14.67
CA PHE A 253 10.96 -5.63 14.56
C PHE A 253 11.55 -7.02 14.33
N CYS A 254 12.20 -7.23 13.19
CA CYS A 254 12.74 -8.54 12.80
C CYS A 254 13.85 -9.07 13.71
N SER A 255 14.45 -8.24 14.57
CA SER A 255 15.41 -8.67 15.58
C SER A 255 14.75 -9.19 16.87
N GLU A 256 13.48 -8.85 17.10
CA GLU A 256 12.77 -9.22 18.32
C GLU A 256 12.22 -10.65 18.24
N ASN A 257 12.65 -11.51 19.18
CA ASN A 257 12.25 -12.93 19.24
C ASN A 257 12.45 -13.70 17.93
N ASN A 258 13.49 -13.37 17.16
CA ASN A 258 13.78 -14.04 15.89
C ASN A 258 14.32 -15.46 16.13
N GLN A 259 13.45 -16.45 15.91
CA GLN A 259 13.78 -17.87 16.03
C GLN A 259 14.44 -18.45 14.76
N ASP A 260 14.46 -17.68 13.66
CA ASP A 260 14.93 -18.11 12.35
C ASP A 260 16.39 -17.77 12.09
N VAL A 261 17.08 -17.06 13.00
CA VAL A 261 18.51 -16.72 12.86
C VAL A 261 19.37 -17.95 12.54
N ALA A 262 19.06 -19.10 13.17
CA ALA A 262 19.76 -20.35 12.93
C ALA A 262 19.48 -20.96 11.54
N HIS A 263 18.38 -20.58 10.89
CA HIS A 263 17.91 -21.11 9.61
C HIS A 263 18.39 -20.28 8.40
N VAL A 264 19.02 -19.12 8.61
CA VAL A 264 19.46 -18.22 7.51
C VAL A 264 20.80 -18.63 6.86
N LEU A 265 21.42 -19.73 7.31
CA LEU A 265 22.80 -20.09 6.90
C LEU A 265 22.94 -20.67 5.47
N GLY A 266 21.82 -20.96 4.79
CA GLY A 266 21.80 -21.65 3.49
C GLY A 266 21.62 -20.74 2.27
N LYS A 267 21.47 -21.36 1.09
CA LYS A 267 20.97 -20.66 -0.11
C LYS A 267 19.47 -20.37 0.05
N GLY A 268 18.99 -19.29 -0.59
CA GLY A 268 17.56 -19.08 -0.80
C GLY A 268 16.94 -20.27 -1.53
N ARG A 269 15.60 -20.34 -1.60
CA ARG A 269 14.95 -21.38 -2.42
C ARG A 269 15.52 -21.32 -3.84
N PRO A 270 15.85 -22.44 -4.49
CA PRO A 270 16.36 -22.39 -5.85
C PRO A 270 15.32 -21.72 -6.77
N ALA A 271 15.78 -20.79 -7.62
CA ALA A 271 14.96 -20.22 -8.67
C ALA A 271 14.42 -21.35 -9.56
N LYS A 272 13.16 -21.25 -10.00
CA LYS A 272 12.59 -22.23 -10.94
C LYS A 272 13.21 -21.99 -12.33
N GLU A 273 13.75 -23.04 -12.95
CA GLU A 273 14.38 -22.98 -14.29
C GLU A 273 13.40 -22.71 -15.45
#